data_AF-A0A7Y9GFR7-F1
#
_entry.id   AF-A0A7Y9GFR7-F1
#
_cell.length_a   1.000
_cell.length_b   1.000
_cell.length_c   1.000
_cell.angle_alpha   90.00
_cell.angle_beta   90.00
_cell.angle_gamma   90.00
#
_symmetry.space_group_name_H-M   'P 1'
#
loop_
_entity.id
_entity.type
_entity.pdbx_description
1 polymer ?
#
loop_
_entity_poly.entity_id
_entity_poly.type
_entity_poly.pdbx_seq_one_letter_code
_entity_poly.pdbx_strand_id
1 'polypeptide(L)'
;MRTVFAGRTGDTALAGAAPSWDPMPRSVGPAARLIVSAGDMARFARTHLENGTAPGGARVLSPQAVAAMQYREVDVPDKWTVSADGWGLGGTLYDWDGVTGYGHDGAAIGQYAYLRVVPQANVALVLMTNGGAARLLYADLFRELLAELAGVTMPAPFAPADPAPAVDLAPLLGTYRREGVVITVSRDPTARPTCGTSSSTT
;
A
#
# COMPACT_ATOMS: atom_id res chain seq x y z
N MET A 1 7.93 3.20 -20.59
CA MET A 1 6.96 3.26 -19.48
C MET A 1 5.66 3.89 -19.93
N ARG A 2 4.56 3.14 -19.87
CA ARG A 2 3.20 3.72 -19.91
C ARG A 2 2.85 4.17 -18.50
N THR A 3 2.36 5.40 -18.36
CA THR A 3 1.94 6.00 -17.09
C THR A 3 0.48 6.40 -17.22
N VAL A 4 -0.36 5.92 -16.31
CA VAL A 4 -1.76 6.36 -16.21
C VAL A 4 -1.92 7.14 -14.91
N PHE A 5 -2.48 8.34 -15.02
CA PHE A 5 -2.88 9.16 -13.88
C PHE A 5 -4.40 9.07 -13.74
N ALA A 6 -4.87 8.61 -12.59
CA ALA A 6 -6.24 8.81 -12.18
C ALA A 6 -6.25 9.81 -11.03
N GLY A 7 -6.68 11.03 -11.33
CA GLY A 7 -6.99 12.05 -10.34
C GLY A 7 -8.39 12.56 -10.63
N ARG A 8 -9.31 12.40 -9.68
CA ARG A 8 -10.60 13.09 -9.73
C ARG A 8 -10.46 14.36 -8.90
N THR A 9 -10.19 15.49 -9.54
CA THR A 9 -10.56 16.78 -8.97
C THR A 9 -12.08 16.88 -9.08
N GLY A 10 -12.78 16.46 -8.02
CA GLY A 10 -14.20 16.75 -7.92
C GLY A 10 -14.37 18.27 -7.82
N ASP A 11 -15.13 18.83 -8.76
CA ASP A 11 -15.58 20.23 -8.76
C ASP A 11 -16.68 20.45 -7.69
N THR A 12 -16.42 19.96 -6.48
CA THR A 12 -17.17 20.36 -5.29
C THR A 12 -16.48 21.59 -4.77
N ALA A 13 -17.16 22.74 -4.86
CA ALA A 13 -16.77 24.01 -4.24
C ALA A 13 -15.93 23.75 -2.99
N LEU A 14 -14.67 24.19 -3.01
CA LEU A 14 -13.65 23.90 -1.99
C LEU A 14 -14.27 23.94 -0.59
N ALA A 15 -14.63 22.77 -0.06
CA ALA A 15 -14.79 22.60 1.37
C ALA A 15 -13.48 23.13 1.95
N GLY A 16 -13.56 24.17 2.79
CA GLY A 16 -12.42 24.98 3.19
C GLY A 16 -11.21 24.11 3.52
N ALA A 17 -10.03 24.53 3.07
CA ALA A 17 -8.78 23.81 3.34
C ALA A 17 -8.73 23.42 4.82
N ALA A 18 -8.43 22.15 5.10
CA ALA A 18 -8.38 21.65 6.46
C ALA A 18 -7.42 22.54 7.28
N PRO A 19 -7.86 23.10 8.42
CA PRO A 19 -7.08 24.09 9.18
C PRO A 19 -5.76 23.50 9.72
N SER A 20 -5.68 22.17 9.83
CA SER A 20 -4.46 21.40 10.07
C SER A 20 -4.51 20.14 9.22
N TRP A 21 -3.48 19.89 8.41
CA TRP A 21 -3.45 18.73 7.50
C TRP A 21 -2.29 17.75 7.77
N ASP A 22 -1.27 18.16 8.53
CA ASP A 22 -0.13 17.32 8.93
C ASP A 22 0.22 17.51 10.42
N PRO A 23 -0.44 16.80 11.33
CA PRO A 23 -0.13 16.83 12.77
C PRO A 23 1.04 15.90 13.15
N MET A 24 1.78 15.34 12.18
CA MET A 24 2.83 14.36 12.47
C MET A 24 4.09 15.03 13.08
N PRO A 25 4.73 14.39 14.08
CA PRO A 25 5.95 14.92 14.67
C PRO A 25 7.09 14.93 13.64
N ARG A 26 8.07 15.83 13.84
CA ARG A 26 9.23 15.97 12.95
C ARG A 26 10.01 14.67 12.75
N SER A 27 10.04 13.81 13.76
CA SER A 27 10.70 12.49 13.71
C SER A 27 10.15 11.56 12.63
N VAL A 28 8.91 11.76 12.17
CA VAL A 28 8.27 10.93 11.13
C VAL A 28 8.70 11.35 9.71
N GLY A 29 9.49 12.42 9.58
CA GLY A 29 9.98 12.96 8.31
C GLY A 29 10.40 11.91 7.28
N PRO A 30 11.40 11.05 7.59
CA PRO A 30 11.90 10.04 6.66
C PRO A 30 10.90 8.93 6.30
N ALA A 31 9.86 8.73 7.12
CA ALA A 31 8.93 7.61 6.94
C ALA A 31 7.68 8.00 6.14
N ALA A 32 7.10 9.19 6.39
CA ALA A 32 5.75 9.47 5.89
C ALA A 32 5.43 10.96 5.58
N ARG A 33 6.42 11.87 5.54
CA ARG A 33 6.16 13.32 5.33
C ARG A 33 6.59 13.87 3.97
N LEU A 34 6.83 13.00 2.98
CA LEU A 34 7.11 13.45 1.62
C LEU A 34 5.80 13.92 0.95
N ILE A 35 5.83 15.16 0.44
CA ILE A 35 4.74 15.76 -0.32
C ILE A 35 5.17 15.81 -1.78
N VAL A 36 4.50 15.03 -2.62
CA VAL A 36 4.85 14.88 -4.03
C VAL A 36 3.60 14.80 -4.89
N SER A 37 3.72 15.09 -6.18
CA SER A 37 2.64 14.82 -7.13
C SER A 37 2.64 13.35 -7.56
N ALA A 38 1.53 12.88 -8.14
CA ALA A 38 1.49 11.58 -8.79
C ALA A 38 2.54 11.48 -9.92
N GLY A 39 2.82 12.61 -10.60
CA GLY A 39 3.84 12.70 -11.65
C GLY A 39 5.25 12.46 -11.13
N ASP A 40 5.57 12.98 -9.94
CA ASP A 40 6.86 12.74 -9.30
C ASP A 40 7.01 11.27 -8.90
N MET A 41 5.95 10.66 -8.35
CA MET A 41 5.93 9.23 -8.03
C MET A 41 6.10 8.36 -9.29
N ALA A 42 5.50 8.76 -10.42
CA ALA A 42 5.70 8.08 -11.69
C ALA A 42 7.14 8.21 -12.21
N ARG A 43 7.78 9.38 -12.03
CA ARG A 43 9.21 9.57 -12.37
C ARG A 43 10.12 8.73 -11.47
N PHE A 44 9.78 8.60 -10.19
CA PHE A 44 10.45 7.70 -9.27
C PHE A 44 10.33 6.24 -9.74
N ALA A 45 9.12 5.76 -10.03
CA ALA A 45 8.89 4.42 -10.57
C ALA A 45 9.67 4.17 -11.87
N ARG A 46 9.68 5.15 -12.79
CA ARG A 46 10.49 5.10 -14.01
C ARG A 46 11.97 4.94 -13.71
N THR A 47 12.48 5.66 -12.72
CA THR A 47 13.90 5.59 -12.34
C THR A 47 14.28 4.17 -11.94
N HIS A 48 13.41 3.45 -11.22
CA HIS A 48 13.62 2.04 -10.90
C HIS A 48 13.54 1.12 -12.14
N LEU A 49 12.57 1.34 -13.04
CA LEU A 49 12.47 0.59 -14.30
C LEU A 49 13.68 0.80 -15.22
N GLU A 50 14.29 1.98 -15.17
CA GLU A 50 15.49 2.36 -15.94
C GLU A 50 16.79 2.11 -15.16
N ASN A 51 16.78 1.15 -14.22
CA ASN A 51 17.93 0.70 -13.44
C ASN A 51 18.68 1.85 -12.75
N GLY A 52 17.94 2.80 -12.18
CA GLY A 52 18.46 3.90 -11.37
C GLY A 52 18.77 5.18 -12.14
N THR A 53 18.39 5.25 -13.41
CA THR A 53 18.59 6.44 -14.26
C THR A 53 17.35 7.33 -14.21
N ALA A 54 17.50 8.54 -13.68
CA ALA A 54 16.43 9.51 -13.56
C ALA A 54 16.04 10.11 -14.93
N PRO A 55 14.83 10.69 -15.05
CA PRO A 55 14.48 11.53 -16.20
C PRO A 55 15.52 12.64 -16.37
N GLY A 56 16.15 12.71 -17.55
CA GLY A 56 17.29 13.61 -17.82
C GLY A 56 18.65 12.89 -17.89
N GLY A 57 18.70 11.58 -17.64
CA GLY A 57 19.88 10.74 -17.89
C GLY A 57 20.86 10.65 -16.73
N ALA A 58 20.64 11.40 -15.64
CA ALA A 58 21.46 11.30 -14.44
C ALA A 58 21.22 9.97 -13.72
N ARG A 59 22.31 9.26 -13.38
CA ARG A 59 22.24 8.05 -12.56
C ARG A 59 22.19 8.42 -11.09
N VAL A 60 21.07 8.15 -10.44
CA VAL A 60 20.85 8.43 -9.00
C VAL A 60 20.94 7.17 -8.14
N LEU A 61 20.74 5.99 -8.74
CA LEU A 61 20.98 4.69 -8.11
C LEU A 61 21.83 3.81 -9.04
N SER A 62 22.69 2.97 -8.46
CA SER A 62 23.34 1.92 -9.23
C SER A 62 22.31 0.84 -9.61
N PRO A 63 22.50 0.11 -10.73
CA PRO A 63 21.64 -1.01 -11.08
C PRO A 63 21.60 -2.07 -9.97
N GLN A 64 22.73 -2.27 -9.27
CA GLN A 64 22.86 -3.19 -8.13
C GLN A 64 21.99 -2.74 -6.95
N ALA A 65 21.95 -1.44 -6.65
CA ALA A 65 21.10 -0.91 -5.59
C ALA A 65 19.62 -1.08 -5.93
N VAL A 66 19.22 -0.83 -7.18
CA VAL A 66 17.84 -1.07 -7.63
C VAL A 66 17.46 -2.54 -7.50
N ALA A 67 18.33 -3.45 -7.93
CA ALA A 67 18.12 -4.89 -7.80
C ALA A 67 17.99 -5.30 -6.31
N ALA A 68 18.84 -4.77 -5.43
CA ALA A 68 18.75 -5.02 -3.99
C ALA A 68 17.43 -4.51 -3.40
N MET A 69 16.95 -3.34 -3.82
CA MET A 69 15.65 -2.81 -3.35
C MET A 69 14.46 -3.68 -3.77
N GLN A 70 14.58 -4.40 -4.89
CA GLN A 70 13.55 -5.27 -5.45
C GLN A 70 13.72 -6.75 -5.03
N TYR A 71 14.82 -7.08 -4.34
CA TYR A 71 15.07 -8.42 -3.83
C TYR A 71 14.21 -8.70 -2.61
N ARG A 72 13.72 -9.93 -2.46
CA ARG A 72 12.86 -10.36 -1.35
C ARG A 72 13.70 -10.64 -0.10
N GLU A 73 13.70 -9.70 0.83
CA GLU A 73 14.41 -9.80 2.10
C GLU A 73 13.64 -10.62 3.13
N VAL A 74 12.31 -10.46 3.15
CA VAL A 74 11.45 -11.14 4.12
C VAL A 74 10.10 -11.46 3.52
N ASP A 75 9.53 -12.58 3.96
CA ASP A 75 8.15 -12.98 3.67
C ASP A 75 7.18 -12.16 4.52
N VAL A 76 6.03 -11.81 3.94
CA VAL A 76 4.93 -11.19 4.67
C VAL A 76 3.91 -12.27 5.04
N PRO A 77 3.77 -12.65 6.32
CA PRO A 77 2.87 -13.74 6.72
C PRO A 77 1.39 -13.43 6.44
N ASP A 78 1.00 -12.15 6.55
CA ASP A 78 -0.32 -11.65 6.18
C ASP A 78 -0.26 -10.84 4.89
N LYS A 79 -0.43 -11.55 3.78
CA LYS A 79 -0.42 -10.92 2.45
C LYS A 79 -1.60 -10.00 2.17
N TRP A 80 -2.66 -10.03 2.99
CA TRP A 80 -3.92 -9.35 2.70
C TRP A 80 -3.95 -7.91 3.21
N THR A 81 -3.35 -7.64 4.37
CA THR A 81 -3.39 -6.30 4.97
C THR A 81 -2.69 -5.25 4.11
N VAL A 82 -1.53 -5.59 3.56
CA VAL A 82 -0.69 -4.70 2.73
C VAL A 82 -0.59 -5.13 1.26
N SER A 83 -1.32 -6.17 0.85
CA SER A 83 -1.29 -6.71 -0.53
C SER A 83 0.12 -7.05 -1.02
N ALA A 84 0.90 -7.75 -0.19
CA ALA A 84 2.30 -8.05 -0.45
C ALA A 84 2.63 -9.49 -0.02
N ASP A 85 3.38 -10.21 -0.85
CA ASP A 85 3.89 -11.54 -0.52
C ASP A 85 5.26 -11.46 0.17
N GLY A 86 5.99 -10.36 -0.03
CA GLY A 86 7.28 -10.11 0.59
C GLY A 86 7.61 -8.62 0.69
N TRP A 87 8.75 -8.33 1.29
CA TRP A 87 9.30 -6.99 1.41
C TRP A 87 10.74 -6.96 0.91
N GLY A 88 11.10 -5.91 0.17
CA GLY A 88 12.49 -5.64 -0.22
C GLY A 88 13.12 -4.53 0.62
N LEU A 89 14.08 -3.80 0.07
CA LEU A 89 14.60 -2.61 0.77
C LEU A 89 13.71 -1.40 0.45
N GLY A 90 12.68 -1.21 1.30
CA GLY A 90 11.78 -0.05 1.29
C GLY A 90 10.44 -0.25 0.58
N GLY A 91 10.30 -1.24 -0.31
CA GLY A 91 9.08 -1.50 -1.07
C GLY A 91 8.44 -2.85 -0.76
N THR A 92 7.11 -2.94 -0.96
CA THR A 92 6.39 -4.21 -0.97
C THR A 92 6.64 -4.94 -2.28
N LEU A 93 6.69 -6.27 -2.21
CA LEU A 93 6.84 -7.17 -3.33
C LEU A 93 5.59 -8.06 -3.40
N TYR A 94 5.06 -8.26 -4.61
CA TYR A 94 3.90 -9.11 -4.82
C TYR A 94 4.13 -10.04 -6.01
N ASP A 95 3.49 -11.19 -5.94
CA ASP A 95 3.37 -12.16 -7.02
C ASP A 95 1.88 -12.39 -7.27
N TRP A 96 1.39 -11.84 -8.38
CA TRP A 96 0.00 -11.95 -8.79
C TRP A 96 -0.08 -12.82 -10.03
N ASP A 97 -0.45 -14.09 -9.81
CA ASP A 97 -0.60 -15.11 -10.86
C ASP A 97 0.69 -15.34 -11.67
N GLY A 98 1.84 -15.39 -10.98
CA GLY A 98 3.16 -15.57 -11.58
C GLY A 98 3.78 -14.29 -12.13
N VAL A 99 3.06 -13.15 -12.06
CA VAL A 99 3.62 -11.85 -12.42
C VAL A 99 4.12 -11.12 -11.19
N THR A 100 5.43 -10.96 -11.12
CA THR A 100 6.06 -10.24 -10.02
C THR A 100 6.01 -8.73 -10.25
N GLY A 101 5.79 -7.99 -9.17
CA GLY A 101 5.89 -6.55 -9.17
C GLY A 101 6.27 -6.01 -7.80
N TYR A 102 6.43 -4.70 -7.74
CA TYR A 102 6.75 -3.99 -6.51
C TYR A 102 5.95 -2.70 -6.37
N GLY A 103 5.89 -2.17 -5.16
CA GLY A 103 5.06 -1.01 -4.87
C GLY A 103 5.22 -0.52 -3.45
N HIS A 104 4.32 0.39 -3.09
CA HIS A 104 4.10 0.79 -1.69
C HIS A 104 2.77 1.52 -1.59
N ASP A 105 2.13 1.42 -0.43
CA ASP A 105 0.91 2.16 -0.10
C ASP A 105 1.22 3.16 1.02
N GLY A 106 0.58 4.32 0.97
CA GLY A 106 0.71 5.37 1.98
C GLY A 106 -0.66 5.83 2.42
N ALA A 107 -0.82 6.04 3.73
CA ALA A 107 -2.01 6.64 4.29
C ALA A 107 -1.62 7.65 5.37
N ALA A 108 -2.17 8.86 5.23
CA ALA A 108 -2.19 9.89 6.26
C ALA A 108 -3.64 10.35 6.44
N ILE A 109 -3.88 11.34 7.31
CA ILE A 109 -5.23 11.80 7.63
C ILE A 109 -5.90 12.34 6.35
N GLY A 110 -6.88 11.57 5.85
CA GLY A 110 -7.61 11.89 4.63
C GLY A 110 -6.80 11.76 3.34
N GLN A 111 -5.54 11.31 3.37
CA GLN A 111 -4.67 11.24 2.19
C GLN A 111 -4.19 9.81 1.95
N TYR A 112 -4.27 9.35 0.71
CA TYR A 112 -3.84 8.00 0.33
C TYR A 112 -2.97 8.05 -0.92
N ALA A 113 -1.97 7.20 -0.98
CA ALA A 113 -1.10 7.02 -2.14
C ALA A 113 -0.91 5.52 -2.41
N TYR A 114 -0.98 5.12 -3.67
CA TYR A 114 -0.80 3.75 -4.12
C TYR A 114 0.15 3.74 -5.30
N LEU A 115 1.20 2.91 -5.23
CA LEU A 115 2.13 2.66 -6.34
C LEU A 115 2.16 1.17 -6.65
N ARG A 116 1.96 0.79 -7.91
CA ARG A 116 2.26 -0.54 -8.41
C ARG A 116 3.13 -0.43 -9.65
N VAL A 117 4.18 -1.25 -9.74
CA VAL A 117 5.10 -1.33 -10.87
C VAL A 117 5.22 -2.78 -11.30
N VAL A 118 5.00 -3.02 -12.59
CA VAL A 118 5.14 -4.33 -13.24
C VAL A 118 6.30 -4.24 -14.22
N PRO A 119 7.52 -4.66 -13.83
CA PRO A 119 8.73 -4.47 -14.62
C PRO A 119 8.68 -5.13 -16.00
N GLN A 120 8.16 -6.35 -16.06
CA GLN A 120 8.06 -7.17 -17.27
C GLN A 120 7.18 -6.51 -18.33
N ALA A 121 6.17 -5.73 -17.92
CA ALA A 121 5.30 -4.96 -18.80
C ALA A 121 5.78 -3.52 -19.02
N ASN A 122 6.81 -3.06 -18.31
CA ASN A 122 7.26 -1.66 -18.29
C ASN A 122 6.08 -0.69 -17.97
N VAL A 123 5.27 -1.05 -16.98
CA VAL A 123 4.07 -0.32 -16.53
C VAL A 123 4.25 0.10 -15.07
N ALA A 124 3.85 1.33 -14.76
CA ALA A 124 3.65 1.77 -13.39
C ALA A 124 2.33 2.54 -13.27
N LEU A 125 1.56 2.22 -12.23
CA LEU A 125 0.31 2.88 -11.87
C LEU A 125 0.48 3.63 -10.56
N VAL A 126 0.02 4.87 -10.56
CA VAL A 126 0.05 5.76 -9.39
C VAL A 126 -1.34 6.33 -9.18
N LEU A 127 -1.86 6.19 -7.95
CA LEU A 127 -3.09 6.83 -7.51
C LEU A 127 -2.82 7.60 -6.22
N MET A 128 -3.25 8.84 -6.18
CA MET A 128 -3.23 9.67 -4.97
C MET A 128 -4.61 10.29 -4.76
N THR A 129 -5.11 10.22 -3.53
CA THR A 129 -6.41 10.79 -3.18
C THR A 129 -6.32 11.57 -1.88
N ASN A 130 -7.20 12.55 -1.72
CA ASN A 130 -7.33 13.40 -0.53
C ASN A 130 -8.71 13.24 0.15
N GLY A 131 -9.31 12.06 0.00
CA GLY A 131 -10.57 11.70 0.67
C GLY A 131 -11.31 10.58 -0.04
N GLY A 132 -12.56 10.38 0.37
CA GLY A 132 -13.48 9.41 -0.21
C GLY A 132 -13.11 7.95 0.05
N ALA A 133 -13.71 7.06 -0.73
CA ALA A 133 -13.50 5.60 -0.64
C ALA A 133 -12.22 5.16 -1.37
N ALA A 134 -11.06 5.71 -0.96
CA ALA A 134 -9.78 5.55 -1.66
C ALA A 134 -9.39 4.09 -1.94
N ARG A 135 -9.61 3.20 -0.96
CA ARG A 135 -9.29 1.77 -1.09
C ARG A 135 -10.18 1.04 -2.11
N LEU A 136 -11.46 1.40 -2.20
CA LEU A 136 -12.38 0.85 -3.20
C LEU A 136 -11.99 1.35 -4.60
N LEU A 137 -11.74 2.65 -4.74
CA LEU A 137 -11.27 3.23 -5.99
C LEU A 137 -9.95 2.60 -6.47
N TYR A 138 -8.99 2.40 -5.56
CA TYR A 138 -7.75 1.68 -5.86
C TYR A 138 -8.05 0.28 -6.38
N ALA A 139 -8.87 -0.50 -5.66
CA ALA A 139 -9.15 -1.89 -6.02
C ALA A 139 -9.81 -2.04 -7.39
N ASP A 140 -10.76 -1.17 -7.72
CA ASP A 140 -11.47 -1.20 -9.00
C ASP A 140 -10.54 -0.75 -10.14
N LEU A 141 -9.91 0.42 -9.98
CA LEU A 141 -9.08 1.02 -11.02
C LEU A 141 -7.84 0.18 -11.33
N PHE A 142 -7.13 -0.30 -10.29
CA PHE A 142 -5.90 -1.05 -10.52
C PHE A 142 -6.20 -2.43 -11.10
N ARG A 143 -7.33 -3.05 -10.73
CA ARG A 143 -7.73 -4.34 -11.32
C ARG A 143 -7.94 -4.22 -12.83
N GLU A 144 -8.65 -3.17 -13.26
CA GLU A 144 -8.90 -2.90 -14.68
C GLU A 144 -7.61 -2.55 -15.42
N LEU A 145 -6.87 -1.56 -14.94
CA LEU A 145 -5.68 -1.05 -15.63
C LEU A 145 -4.54 -2.06 -15.68
N LEU A 146 -4.33 -2.86 -14.63
CA LEU A 146 -3.29 -3.89 -14.64
C LEU A 146 -3.62 -5.05 -15.56
N ALA A 147 -4.90 -5.45 -15.63
CA ALA A 147 -5.34 -6.46 -16.59
C ALA A 147 -5.13 -5.95 -18.02
N GLU A 148 -5.55 -4.72 -18.32
CA GLU A 148 -5.45 -4.14 -19.67
C GLU A 148 -4.00 -3.87 -20.11
N LEU A 149 -3.20 -3.25 -19.24
CA LEU A 149 -1.90 -2.70 -19.63
C LEU A 149 -0.73 -3.66 -19.40
N ALA A 150 -0.88 -4.60 -18.47
CA ALA A 150 0.18 -5.49 -18.05
C ALA A 150 -0.21 -6.98 -18.09
N GLY A 151 -1.46 -7.31 -18.41
CA GLY A 151 -1.95 -8.70 -18.39
C GLY A 151 -1.97 -9.31 -16.98
N VAL A 152 -2.06 -8.49 -15.94
CA VAL A 152 -1.96 -8.93 -14.54
C VAL A 152 -3.34 -9.05 -13.91
N THR A 153 -3.61 -10.21 -13.33
CA THR A 153 -4.84 -10.46 -12.57
C THR A 153 -4.60 -10.22 -11.09
N MET A 154 -5.15 -9.13 -10.55
CA MET A 154 -5.11 -8.89 -9.11
C MET A 154 -5.90 -9.94 -8.32
N PRO A 155 -5.42 -10.36 -7.13
CA PRO A 155 -6.16 -11.25 -6.25
C PRO A 155 -7.58 -10.76 -5.97
N ALA A 156 -8.49 -11.70 -5.75
CA ALA A 156 -9.80 -11.38 -5.19
C ALA A 156 -9.62 -10.78 -3.79
N PRO A 157 -10.51 -9.86 -3.35
CA PRO A 157 -10.51 -9.37 -1.99
C PRO A 157 -10.58 -10.54 -1.00
N PHE A 158 -9.82 -10.45 0.09
CA PHE A 158 -9.93 -11.42 1.17
C PHE A 158 -11.36 -11.43 1.71
N ALA A 159 -11.93 -12.62 1.80
CA ALA A 159 -13.27 -12.85 2.34
C ALA A 159 -13.25 -14.11 3.22
N PRO A 160 -14.15 -14.20 4.23
CA PRO A 160 -14.34 -15.43 4.98
C PRO A 160 -14.68 -16.59 4.04
N ALA A 161 -14.20 -17.79 4.39
CA ALA A 161 -14.59 -19.00 3.68
C ALA A 161 -16.09 -19.26 3.79
N ASP A 162 -16.68 -19.83 2.73
CA ASP A 162 -18.06 -20.29 2.69
C ASP A 162 -18.12 -21.79 2.32
N PRO A 163 -18.59 -22.68 3.22
CA PRO A 163 -19.02 -22.37 4.59
C PRO A 163 -17.87 -22.01 5.51
N ALA A 164 -18.16 -21.20 6.54
CA ALA A 164 -17.16 -20.84 7.54
C ALA A 164 -16.68 -22.09 8.31
N PRO A 165 -15.36 -22.33 8.43
CA PRO A 165 -14.86 -23.46 9.18
C PRO A 165 -15.08 -23.27 10.68
N ALA A 166 -15.28 -24.38 11.40
CA ALA A 166 -15.23 -24.37 12.86
C ALA A 166 -13.77 -24.22 13.30
N VAL A 167 -13.45 -23.11 13.97
CA VAL A 167 -12.11 -22.80 14.49
C VAL A 167 -12.19 -22.60 15.99
N ASP A 168 -11.31 -23.26 16.75
CA ASP A 168 -11.15 -22.96 18.17
C ASP A 168 -10.38 -21.65 18.33
N LEU A 169 -11.07 -20.61 18.80
CA LEU A 169 -10.51 -19.30 19.04
C LEU A 169 -9.89 -19.16 20.44
N ALA A 170 -10.04 -20.15 21.33
CA ALA A 170 -9.47 -20.09 22.67
C ALA A 170 -7.97 -19.77 22.70
N PRO A 171 -7.12 -20.32 21.81
CA PRO A 171 -5.68 -20.00 21.78
C PRO A 171 -5.37 -18.56 21.32
N LEU A 172 -6.33 -17.88 20.68
CA LEU A 172 -6.17 -16.52 20.16
C LEU A 172 -6.65 -15.45 21.14
N LEU A 173 -7.24 -15.85 22.28
CA LEU A 173 -7.68 -14.91 23.30
C LEU A 173 -6.49 -14.32 24.04
N GLY A 174 -6.52 -13.01 24.26
CA GLY A 174 -5.46 -12.33 25.02
C GLY A 174 -5.21 -10.91 24.58
N THR A 175 -4.13 -10.33 25.10
CA THR A 175 -3.69 -8.97 24.78
C THR A 175 -2.37 -9.03 24.01
N TYR A 176 -2.38 -8.50 22.79
CA TYR A 176 -1.23 -8.37 21.91
C TYR A 176 -0.75 -6.93 21.94
N ARG A 177 0.56 -6.72 22.00
CA ARG A 177 1.16 -5.40 22.13
C ARG A 177 2.29 -5.20 21.14
N ARG A 178 2.32 -4.00 20.56
CA ARG A 178 3.48 -3.41 19.89
C ARG A 178 3.50 -1.92 20.21
N GLU A 179 4.59 -1.25 19.89
CA GLU A 179 4.68 0.20 20.10
C GLU A 179 3.46 0.94 19.50
N GLY A 180 2.82 1.76 20.34
CA GLY A 180 1.62 2.54 20.01
C GLY A 180 0.30 1.78 19.89
N VAL A 181 0.28 0.44 19.97
CA VAL A 181 -0.94 -0.35 19.73
C VAL A 181 -1.10 -1.50 20.72
N VAL A 182 -2.28 -1.55 21.36
CA VAL A 182 -2.74 -2.69 22.17
C VAL A 182 -4.00 -3.26 21.52
N ILE A 183 -3.98 -4.55 21.23
CA ILE A 183 -5.10 -5.30 20.66
C ILE A 183 -5.53 -6.33 21.69
N THR A 184 -6.81 -6.31 22.06
CA THR A 184 -7.38 -7.33 22.94
C THR A 184 -8.40 -8.15 22.15
N VAL A 185 -8.18 -9.46 22.13
CA VAL A 185 -9.11 -10.43 21.57
C VAL A 185 -9.82 -11.11 22.74
N SER A 186 -11.13 -10.92 22.82
CA SER A 186 -11.96 -11.47 23.89
C SER A 186 -13.23 -12.14 23.33
N ARG A 187 -13.88 -12.94 24.16
CA ARG A 187 -15.21 -13.47 23.84
C ARG A 187 -16.26 -12.45 24.28
N ASP A 188 -17.19 -12.11 23.40
CA ASP A 188 -18.44 -11.50 23.81
C ASP A 188 -19.26 -12.55 24.59
N PRO A 189 -19.83 -12.21 25.75
CA PRO A 189 -20.75 -13.09 26.48
C PRO A 189 -21.98 -13.54 25.66
N THR A 190 -22.28 -12.90 24.53
CA THR A 190 -23.30 -13.31 23.55
C THR A 190 -22.80 -14.27 22.45
N ALA A 191 -21.65 -14.91 22.68
CA ALA A 191 -21.03 -15.98 21.87
C ALA A 191 -20.34 -15.56 20.56
N ARG A 192 -20.23 -14.26 20.25
CA ARG A 192 -19.38 -13.79 19.13
C ARG A 192 -18.01 -13.31 19.64
N PRO A 193 -16.87 -13.71 19.08
CA PRO A 193 -15.60 -13.06 19.41
C PRO A 193 -15.66 -11.58 19.02
N THR A 194 -15.15 -10.69 19.88
CA THR A 194 -14.99 -9.26 19.55
C THR A 194 -13.51 -8.88 19.64
N CYS A 195 -13.08 -8.00 18.72
CA CYS A 195 -11.73 -7.45 18.69
C CYS A 195 -11.80 -5.98 19.07
N GLY A 196 -11.13 -5.60 20.16
CA GLY A 196 -11.00 -4.22 20.60
C GLY A 196 -9.57 -3.72 20.35
N THR A 197 -9.45 -2.56 19.71
CA THR A 197 -8.17 -1.88 19.53
C THR A 197 -8.14 -0.60 20.34
N SER A 198 -7.11 -0.42 21.15
CA SER A 198 -6.84 0.83 21.87
C SER A 198 -5.40 1.29 21.61
N SER A 199 -5.22 2.56 21.33
CA SER A 199 -3.91 3.19 21.22
C SER A 199 -3.36 3.50 22.62
N SER A 200 -2.13 3.05 22.89
CA SER A 200 -1.39 3.38 24.11
C SER A 200 -0.51 4.59 23.83
N THR A 201 -0.76 5.71 24.50
CA THR A 201 0.15 6.86 24.54
C THR A 201 1.19 6.55 25.62
N THR A 202 2.32 5.97 25.23
CA THR A 202 3.49 5.86 26.11
C THR A 202 4.70 6.33 25.33
#